data_AF-A0A1G1ZUJ4-F1
#
_entry.id   AF-A0A1G1ZUJ4-F1
#
_cell.length_a   1.000
_cell.length_b   1.000
_cell.length_c   1.000
_cell.angle_alpha   90.00
_cell.angle_beta   90.00
_cell.angle_gamma   90.00
#
_symmetry.space_group_name_H-M   'P 1'
#
loop_
_entity.id
_entity.type
_entity.pdbx_description
1 polymer ?
#
loop_
_entity_poly.entity_id
_entity_poly.type
_entity_poly.pdbx_seq_one_letter_code
_entity_poly.pdbx_strand_id
1 'polypeptide(L)'
;MERKSGPKDVFLHLLAIITLYGSAGAFIALIFQYINVLLPDPLEYSVYAVSGSYSAIRFAISSLVVIFPIYILSSWYLNKNYEENPEKRGLRIRKWLLYFTLFAAALIIMGDLVALINRLLEGELTLRFLLKVLTMAFVAGSVFGYYFYDLKKYKVE
;
A
#
# COMPACT_ATOMS: atom_id res chain seq x y z
N MET A 1 -33.57 -0.02 -14.94
CA MET A 1 -33.05 1.36 -15.05
C MET A 1 -31.63 1.38 -14.51
N GLU A 2 -30.62 1.52 -15.37
CA GLU A 2 -29.22 1.69 -14.94
C GLU A 2 -29.12 2.91 -14.00
N ARG A 3 -28.98 2.67 -12.68
CA ARG A 3 -28.53 3.73 -11.76
C ARG A 3 -27.07 4.01 -12.09
N LYS A 4 -26.83 4.95 -13.02
CA LYS A 4 -25.50 5.52 -13.31
C LYS A 4 -24.81 5.87 -12.00
N SER A 5 -23.56 5.45 -11.84
CA SER A 5 -22.72 5.79 -10.71
C SER A 5 -22.69 7.31 -10.55
N GLY A 6 -23.12 7.82 -9.39
CA GLY A 6 -23.07 9.25 -9.13
C GLY A 6 -21.63 9.72 -8.90
N PRO A 7 -21.34 11.03 -9.01
CA PRO A 7 -20.01 11.57 -8.69
C PRO A 7 -19.53 11.13 -7.31
N LYS A 8 -20.43 11.08 -6.33
CA LYS A 8 -20.17 10.59 -4.97
C LYS A 8 -19.56 9.19 -4.95
N ASP A 9 -20.06 8.27 -5.78
CA ASP A 9 -19.55 6.90 -5.84
C ASP A 9 -18.10 6.91 -6.33
N VAL A 10 -17.77 7.70 -7.36
CA VAL A 10 -16.41 7.82 -7.90
C VAL A 10 -15.45 8.41 -6.87
N PHE A 11 -15.83 9.51 -6.22
CA PHE A 11 -15.01 10.14 -5.18
C PHE A 11 -14.74 9.21 -4.00
N LEU A 12 -15.73 8.40 -3.59
CA LEU A 12 -15.56 7.48 -2.48
C LEU A 12 -14.61 6.32 -2.82
N HIS A 13 -14.63 5.84 -4.07
CA HIS A 13 -13.64 4.87 -4.55
C HIS A 13 -12.24 5.47 -4.64
N LEU A 14 -12.10 6.69 -5.18
CA LEU A 14 -10.83 7.39 -5.22
C LEU A 14 -10.27 7.60 -3.82
N LEU A 15 -11.11 8.03 -2.87
CA LEU A 15 -10.73 8.19 -1.47
C LEU A 15 -10.21 6.88 -0.88
N ALA A 16 -10.93 5.77 -1.08
CA ALA A 16 -10.50 4.46 -0.61
C ALA A 16 -9.13 4.06 -1.17
N ILE A 17 -8.85 4.35 -2.44
CA ILE A 17 -7.58 4.03 -3.09
C ILE A 17 -6.44 4.92 -2.59
N ILE A 18 -6.67 6.23 -2.53
CA ILE A 18 -5.67 7.18 -2.05
C ILE A 18 -5.30 6.87 -0.61
N THR A 19 -6.29 6.53 0.22
CA THR A 19 -6.06 6.20 1.63
C THR A 19 -5.44 4.81 1.82
N LEU A 20 -5.73 3.85 0.94
CA LEU A 20 -5.00 2.58 0.88
C LEU A 20 -3.51 2.80 0.59
N TYR A 21 -3.18 3.51 -0.49
CA TYR A 21 -1.78 3.74 -0.85
C TYR A 21 -1.06 4.66 0.13
N GLY A 22 -1.76 5.66 0.65
CA GLY A 22 -1.23 6.55 1.68
C GLY A 22 -0.89 5.79 2.96
N SER A 23 -1.77 4.90 3.41
CA SER A 23 -1.50 4.07 4.60
C SER A 23 -0.40 3.03 4.34
N ALA A 24 -0.41 2.35 3.19
CA ALA A 24 0.65 1.41 2.81
C ALA A 24 2.02 2.11 2.73
N GLY A 25 2.09 3.28 2.08
CA GLY A 25 3.31 4.07 1.97
C GLY A 25 3.81 4.57 3.33
N ALA A 26 2.91 5.05 4.19
CA ALA A 26 3.26 5.46 5.55
C ALA A 26 3.79 4.28 6.39
N PHE A 27 3.19 3.09 6.26
CA PHE A 27 3.67 1.88 6.92
C PHE A 27 5.05 1.46 6.44
N ILE A 28 5.28 1.42 5.13
CA ILE A 28 6.60 1.11 4.54
C ILE A 28 7.64 2.10 5.06
N ALA A 29 7.33 3.40 4.99
CA ALA A 29 8.22 4.45 5.48
C ALA A 29 8.55 4.27 6.96
N LEU A 30 7.56 3.94 7.79
CA LEU A 30 7.74 3.69 9.22
C LEU A 30 8.73 2.54 9.46
N ILE A 31 8.50 1.39 8.82
CA ILE A 31 9.37 0.22 8.97
C ILE A 31 10.78 0.50 8.44
N PHE A 32 10.90 1.22 7.32
CA PHE A 32 12.21 1.60 6.77
C PHE A 32 13.02 2.44 7.75
N GLN A 33 12.37 3.38 8.45
CA GLN A 33 13.05 4.20 9.44
C GLN A 33 13.39 3.41 10.71
N TYR A 34 12.54 2.49 11.15
CA TYR A 34 12.92 1.57 12.24
C TYR A 34 14.14 0.71 11.85
N ILE A 35 14.19 0.21 10.62
CA ILE A 35 15.36 -0.53 10.10
C ILE A 35 16.61 0.35 10.13
N ASN A 36 16.53 1.61 9.70
CA ASN A 36 17.66 2.54 9.72
C ASN A 36 18.18 2.82 11.14
N VAL A 37 17.27 2.93 12.13
CA VAL A 37 17.64 3.20 13.52
C VAL A 37 18.22 1.96 14.20
N LEU A 38 17.68 0.76 13.90
CA LEU A 38 18.14 -0.50 14.50
C LEU A 38 19.42 -1.05 13.85
N LEU A 39 19.60 -0.80 12.56
CA LEU A 39 20.76 -1.22 11.77
C LEU A 39 21.41 0.01 11.10
N PRO A 40 22.03 0.91 11.88
CA PRO A 40 22.70 2.07 11.33
C PRO A 40 23.87 1.66 10.43
N ASP A 41 24.01 2.38 9.31
CA ASP A 41 25.09 2.14 8.34
C ASP A 41 26.41 2.68 8.92
N PRO A 42 27.47 1.85 9.04
CA PRO A 42 28.77 2.29 9.54
C PRO A 42 29.37 3.43 8.72
N LEU A 43 29.03 3.54 7.44
CA LEU A 43 29.50 4.58 6.53
C LEU A 43 28.70 5.88 6.64
N GLU A 44 27.53 5.85 7.29
CA GLU A 44 26.55 6.94 7.34
C GLU A 44 26.34 7.48 8.77
N TYR A 45 27.27 7.19 9.70
CA TYR A 45 27.15 7.57 11.11
C TYR A 45 27.29 9.09 11.30
N SER A 46 26.19 9.82 11.10
CA SER A 46 26.07 11.25 11.38
C SER A 46 24.88 11.51 12.32
N VAL A 47 25.06 12.41 13.29
CA VAL A 47 23.99 12.83 14.24
C VAL A 47 22.76 13.36 13.49
N TYR A 48 22.95 13.91 12.28
CA TYR A 48 21.88 14.39 11.41
C TYR A 48 21.04 13.25 10.81
N ALA A 49 21.62 12.11 10.45
CA ALA A 49 20.87 10.96 9.93
C ALA A 49 19.88 10.40 10.97
N VAL A 50 20.33 10.29 12.23
CA VAL A 50 19.52 9.75 13.34
C VAL A 50 18.34 10.67 13.65
N SER A 51 18.56 11.99 13.75
CA SER A 51 17.50 12.96 14.02
C SER A 51 16.46 13.03 12.88
N GLY A 52 16.91 12.90 11.62
CA GLY A 52 16.03 12.78 10.46
C GLY A 52 15.10 11.57 10.53
N SER A 53 15.63 10.39 10.90
CA SER A 53 14.82 9.17 11.06
C SER A 53 13.71 9.32 12.11
N TYR A 54 13.99 9.92 13.26
CA TYR A 54 12.96 10.14 14.29
C TYR A 54 11.88 11.14 13.86
N SER A 55 12.22 12.13 13.02
CA SER A 55 11.22 13.02 12.42
C SER A 55 10.30 12.25 11.45
N ALA A 56 10.89 11.45 10.57
CA ALA A 56 10.16 10.63 9.61
C ALA A 56 9.28 9.57 10.29
N ILE A 57 9.73 8.95 11.38
CA ILE A 57 8.92 8.02 12.20
C ILE A 57 7.67 8.73 12.73
N ARG A 58 7.84 9.92 13.34
CA ARG A 58 6.70 10.71 13.88
C ARG A 58 5.71 11.08 12.80
N PHE A 59 6.19 11.49 11.63
CA PHE A 59 5.34 11.78 10.48
C PHE A 59 4.58 10.53 10.01
N ALA A 60 5.28 9.41 9.82
CA ALA A 60 4.68 8.15 9.36
C ALA A 60 3.61 7.62 10.34
N ILE A 61 3.87 7.66 11.65
CA ILE A 61 2.87 7.32 12.68
C ILE A 61 1.67 8.26 12.58
N SER A 62 1.90 9.58 12.50
CA SER A 62 0.81 10.56 12.40
C SER A 62 -0.05 10.33 11.16
N SER A 63 0.59 10.05 10.01
CA SER A 63 -0.09 9.69 8.77
C SER A 63 -0.91 8.42 8.93
N LEU A 64 -0.37 7.36 9.55
CA LEU A 64 -1.11 6.11 9.77
C LEU A 64 -2.33 6.30 10.67
N VAL A 65 -2.17 7.00 11.80
CA VAL A 65 -3.25 7.25 12.75
C VAL A 65 -4.44 7.97 12.10
N VAL A 66 -4.19 8.82 11.09
CA VAL A 66 -5.25 9.56 10.39
C VAL A 66 -5.75 8.82 9.15
N ILE A 67 -4.85 8.41 8.26
CA ILE A 67 -5.19 7.90 6.93
C ILE A 67 -5.76 6.48 7.01
N PHE A 68 -5.21 5.63 7.89
CA PHE A 68 -5.61 4.23 7.97
C PHE A 68 -7.08 4.06 8.42
N PRO A 69 -7.59 4.76 9.46
CA PRO A 69 -9.01 4.72 9.79
C PRO A 69 -9.92 5.18 8.64
N ILE A 70 -9.51 6.20 7.88
CA ILE A 70 -10.29 6.67 6.72
C ILE A 70 -10.38 5.59 5.65
N TYR A 71 -9.28 4.86 5.40
CA TYR A 71 -9.29 3.70 4.50
C TYR A 71 -10.29 2.65 4.96
N ILE A 72 -10.24 2.24 6.23
CA ILE A 72 -11.14 1.22 6.78
C ILE A 72 -12.60 1.65 6.67
N LEU A 73 -12.93 2.89 7.05
CA LEU A 73 -14.28 3.43 6.95
C LEU A 73 -14.78 3.50 5.50
N SER A 74 -13.94 3.98 4.58
CA SER A 74 -14.29 4.08 3.16
C SER A 74 -14.53 2.70 2.56
N SER A 75 -13.65 1.74 2.86
CA SER A 75 -13.75 0.34 2.42
C SER A 75 -14.98 -0.35 3.00
N TRP A 76 -15.26 -0.16 4.28
CA TRP A 76 -16.45 -0.70 4.94
C TRP A 76 -17.75 -0.14 4.34
N TYR A 77 -17.79 1.18 4.11
CA TYR A 77 -18.95 1.83 3.49
C TYR A 77 -19.17 1.33 2.06
N LEU A 78 -18.11 1.16 1.27
CA LEU A 78 -18.22 0.55 -0.07
C LEU A 78 -18.78 -0.87 0.02
N ASN A 79 -18.23 -1.70 0.91
CA ASN A 79 -18.63 -3.09 1.03
C ASN A 79 -20.11 -3.24 1.46
N LYS A 80 -20.56 -2.43 2.43
CA LYS A 80 -21.95 -2.39 2.87
C LYS A 80 -22.91 -1.99 1.74
N ASN A 81 -22.56 -0.96 0.95
CA ASN A 81 -23.38 -0.55 -0.20
C ASN A 81 -23.53 -1.64 -1.27
N TYR A 82 -22.52 -2.52 -1.42
CA TYR A 82 -22.60 -3.66 -2.33
C TYR A 82 -23.44 -4.83 -1.82
N GLU A 83 -23.60 -4.97 -0.50
CA GLU A 83 -24.50 -5.98 0.09
C GLU A 83 -25.97 -5.59 -0.08
N GLU A 84 -26.29 -4.30 0.05
CA GLU A 84 -27.65 -3.78 -0.06
C GLU A 84 -28.15 -3.67 -1.52
N ASN A 85 -27.25 -3.59 -2.52
CA ASN A 85 -27.61 -3.46 -3.94
C ASN A 85 -26.82 -4.42 -4.85
N PRO A 86 -27.28 -5.67 -5.04
CA PRO A 86 -26.59 -6.67 -5.86
C PRO A 86 -26.38 -6.25 -7.32
N GLU A 87 -27.29 -5.46 -7.89
CA GLU A 87 -27.19 -4.97 -9.28
C GLU A 87 -26.03 -3.99 -9.50
N LYS A 88 -25.53 -3.33 -8.44
CA LYS A 88 -24.32 -2.49 -8.49
C LYS A 88 -23.03 -3.31 -8.32
N ARG A 89 -23.10 -4.61 -8.01
CA ARG A 89 -21.92 -5.50 -7.88
C ARG A 89 -21.21 -5.72 -9.22
N GLY A 90 -21.91 -5.56 -10.35
CA GLY A 90 -21.37 -5.76 -11.70
C GLY A 90 -20.57 -4.57 -12.27
N LEU A 91 -20.37 -3.50 -11.49
CA LEU A 91 -19.79 -2.26 -12.02
C LEU A 91 -18.36 -2.46 -12.50
N ARG A 92 -18.15 -2.21 -13.80
CA ARG A 92 -16.85 -2.03 -14.49
C ARG A 92 -15.81 -1.29 -13.66
N ILE A 93 -16.25 -0.35 -12.83
CA ILE A 93 -15.43 0.46 -11.91
C ILE A 93 -14.69 -0.42 -10.88
N ARG A 94 -15.33 -1.41 -10.25
CA ARG A 94 -14.67 -2.25 -9.24
C ARG A 94 -13.58 -3.12 -9.89
N LYS A 95 -13.88 -3.74 -11.04
CA LYS A 95 -12.90 -4.50 -11.83
C LYS A 95 -11.74 -3.61 -12.26
N TRP A 96 -12.00 -2.43 -12.82
CA TRP A 96 -10.96 -1.52 -13.27
C TRP A 96 -10.05 -1.06 -12.13
N LEU A 97 -10.62 -0.76 -10.97
CA LEU A 97 -9.86 -0.36 -9.79
C LEU A 97 -9.05 -1.51 -9.19
N LEU A 98 -9.60 -2.73 -9.15
CA LEU A 98 -8.87 -3.93 -8.76
C LEU A 98 -7.68 -4.17 -9.69
N TYR A 99 -7.89 -4.07 -11.01
CA TYR A 99 -6.79 -4.17 -11.97
C TYR A 99 -5.75 -3.05 -11.80
N PHE A 100 -6.17 -1.82 -11.48
CA PHE A 100 -5.24 -0.73 -11.19
C PHE A 100 -4.40 -1.02 -9.93
N THR A 101 -5.01 -1.58 -8.88
CA THR A 101 -4.29 -1.98 -7.66
C THR A 101 -3.31 -3.11 -7.91
N LEU A 102 -3.73 -4.13 -8.68
CA LEU A 102 -2.85 -5.23 -9.10
C LEU A 102 -1.68 -4.73 -9.95
N PHE A 103 -1.93 -3.79 -10.86
CA PHE A 103 -0.91 -3.18 -11.71
C PHE A 103 0.10 -2.38 -10.90
N ALA A 104 -0.35 -1.52 -9.98
CA ALA A 104 0.53 -0.77 -9.10
C ALA A 104 1.37 -1.68 -8.20
N ALA A 105 0.76 -2.74 -7.64
CA ALA A 105 1.48 -3.74 -6.85
C ALA A 105 2.58 -4.43 -7.68
N ALA A 106 2.30 -4.78 -8.94
CA ALA A 106 3.30 -5.36 -9.83
C ALA A 106 4.45 -4.40 -10.14
N LEU A 107 4.17 -3.11 -10.37
CA LEU A 107 5.21 -2.08 -10.56
C LEU A 107 6.09 -1.91 -9.31
N ILE A 108 5.49 -1.94 -8.11
CA ILE A 108 6.23 -1.88 -6.85
C ILE A 108 7.17 -3.08 -6.73
N ILE A 109 6.67 -4.29 -6.97
CA ILE A 109 7.48 -5.52 -6.94
C ILE A 109 8.63 -5.45 -7.97
N MET A 110 8.36 -4.94 -9.18
CA MET A 110 9.41 -4.75 -10.19
C MET A 110 10.48 -3.76 -9.71
N GLY A 111 10.08 -2.62 -9.14
CA GLY A 111 11.03 -1.65 -8.56
C GLY A 111 11.87 -2.24 -7.44
N ASP A 112 11.25 -3.06 -6.57
CA ASP A 112 11.92 -3.81 -5.50
C ASP A 112 13.00 -4.75 -6.04
N LEU A 113 12.66 -5.54 -7.08
CA LEU A 113 13.59 -6.45 -7.73
C LEU A 113 14.76 -5.71 -8.38
N VAL A 114 14.49 -4.58 -9.04
CA VAL A 114 15.55 -3.73 -9.62
C VAL A 114 16.50 -3.22 -8.53
N ALA A 115 15.97 -2.75 -7.40
CA ALA A 115 16.78 -2.31 -6.27
C ALA A 115 17.63 -3.46 -5.70
N LEU A 116 17.06 -4.67 -5.63
CA LEU A 116 17.75 -5.88 -5.15
C LEU A 116 18.91 -6.25 -6.04
N ILE A 117 18.68 -6.28 -7.35
CA ILE A 117 19.72 -6.60 -8.32
C ILE A 117 20.82 -5.53 -8.30
N ASN A 118 20.49 -4.24 -8.24
CA ASN A 118 21.52 -3.20 -8.17
C ASN A 118 22.43 -3.37 -6.94
N ARG A 119 21.85 -3.56 -5.75
CA ARG A 119 22.62 -3.75 -4.51
C ARG A 119 23.43 -5.05 -4.50
N LEU A 120 22.88 -6.10 -5.10
CA LEU A 120 23.60 -7.36 -5.30
C LEU A 120 24.83 -7.14 -6.21
N LEU A 121 24.69 -6.38 -7.29
CA LEU A 121 25.77 -6.06 -8.22
C LEU A 121 26.83 -5.13 -7.61
N GLU A 122 26.43 -4.23 -6.71
CA GLU A 122 27.34 -3.40 -5.92
C GLU A 122 28.13 -4.21 -4.86
N GLY A 123 27.76 -5.47 -4.62
CA GLY A 123 28.38 -6.32 -3.59
C GLY A 123 27.94 -6.00 -2.16
N GLU A 124 26.99 -5.07 -2.00
CA GLU A 124 26.44 -4.63 -0.71
C GLU A 124 25.05 -5.21 -0.45
N LEU A 125 24.96 -6.54 -0.29
CA LEU A 125 23.80 -7.16 0.35
C LEU A 125 23.82 -6.89 1.86
N THR A 126 23.46 -5.66 2.22
CA THR A 126 23.31 -5.28 3.64
C THR A 126 22.02 -5.84 4.20
N LEU A 127 22.05 -6.32 5.46
CA LEU A 127 20.86 -6.83 6.16
C LEU A 127 19.70 -5.80 6.14
N ARG A 128 20.03 -4.49 6.24
CA ARG A 128 19.05 -3.40 6.12
C ARG A 128 18.27 -3.46 4.81
N PHE A 129 18.97 -3.76 3.72
CA PHE A 129 18.41 -3.74 2.38
C PHE A 129 17.44 -4.92 2.22
N LEU A 130 17.86 -6.11 2.65
CA LEU A 130 17.01 -7.29 2.66
C LEU A 130 15.72 -7.07 3.45
N LEU A 131 15.80 -6.48 4.65
CA LEU A 131 14.62 -6.19 5.47
C LEU A 131 13.67 -5.17 4.81
N LYS A 132 14.22 -4.16 4.11
CA LYS A 132 13.44 -3.17 3.38
C LYS A 132 12.70 -3.81 2.19
N VAL A 133 13.36 -4.66 1.41
CA VAL A 133 12.71 -5.38 0.31
C VAL A 133 11.67 -6.37 0.82
N LEU A 134 11.95 -7.09 1.92
CA LEU A 134 10.95 -7.98 2.52
C LEU A 134 9.72 -7.23 3.01
N THR A 135 9.89 -6.02 3.56
CA THR A 135 8.77 -5.13 3.90
C THR A 135 8.02 -4.72 2.63
N MET A 136 8.76 -4.35 1.59
CA MET A 136 8.35 -4.12 0.20
C MET A 136 7.30 -5.14 -0.27
N ALA A 137 7.82 -6.35 -0.39
CA ALA A 137 7.14 -7.56 -0.83
C ALA A 137 5.97 -7.95 0.09
N PHE A 138 6.11 -7.81 1.42
CA PHE A 138 5.04 -8.14 2.35
C PHE A 138 3.83 -7.22 2.19
N VAL A 139 4.06 -5.91 2.06
CA VAL A 139 2.97 -4.94 1.88
C VAL A 139 2.33 -5.11 0.51
N ALA A 140 3.13 -5.20 -0.56
CA ALA A 140 2.62 -5.43 -1.91
C ALA A 140 1.84 -6.75 -2.00
N GLY A 141 2.37 -7.83 -1.41
CA GLY A 141 1.75 -9.15 -1.37
C GLY A 141 0.46 -9.18 -0.54
N SER A 142 0.39 -8.45 0.57
CA SER A 142 -0.82 -8.34 1.39
C SER A 142 -1.94 -7.61 0.64
N VAL A 143 -1.62 -6.47 0.01
CA VAL A 143 -2.58 -5.71 -0.81
C VAL A 143 -3.03 -6.54 -2.00
N PHE A 144 -2.09 -7.13 -2.74
CA PHE A 144 -2.38 -8.01 -3.87
C PHE A 144 -3.26 -9.20 -3.44
N GLY A 145 -2.90 -9.89 -2.37
CA GLY A 145 -3.60 -11.07 -1.87
C GLY A 145 -5.03 -10.76 -1.42
N TYR A 146 -5.24 -9.66 -0.69
CA TYR A 146 -6.57 -9.22 -0.28
C TYR A 146 -7.47 -8.95 -1.49
N TYR A 147 -6.99 -8.18 -2.46
CA TYR A 147 -7.79 -7.81 -3.63
C TYR A 147 -7.93 -8.95 -4.65
N PHE A 148 -6.96 -9.86 -4.74
CA PHE A 148 -7.07 -11.06 -5.55
C PHE A 148 -8.10 -12.05 -4.96
N TYR A 149 -8.10 -12.22 -3.64
CA TYR A 149 -9.11 -13.04 -2.96
C TYR A 149 -10.51 -12.44 -3.13
N ASP A 150 -10.63 -11.13 -2.98
CA ASP A 150 -11.86 -10.39 -3.23
C ASP A 150 -12.36 -10.62 -4.67
N LEU A 151 -11.49 -10.50 -5.68
CA LEU A 151 -11.82 -10.83 -7.08
C LEU A 151 -12.34 -12.26 -7.25
N LYS A 152 -11.70 -13.24 -6.59
CA LYS A 152 -12.08 -14.65 -6.70
C LYS A 152 -13.44 -14.92 -6.03
N LYS A 153 -13.73 -14.28 -4.91
CA LYS A 153 -14.98 -14.43 -4.14
C LYS A 153 -16.20 -13.91 -4.91
N TYR A 154 -16.03 -12.90 -5.76
CA TYR A 154 -17.12 -12.30 -6.55
C TYR A 154 -17.16 -12.76 -8.01
N LYS A 155 -16.29 -13.68 -8.43
CA LYS A 155 -16.46 -14.49 -9.64
C LYS A 155 -17.42 -15.64 -9.31
N VAL A 156 -18.72 -15.32 -9.23
CA VAL A 156 -19.77 -16.29 -9.56
C VAL A 156 -20.13 -16.01 -11.01
N GLU A 157 -20.22 -17.07 -11.81
CA GLU A 157 -20.44 -17.11 -13.27
C GLU A 157 -21.41 -16.04 -13.81
#